data_AF-A0A8D9F003-F1
#
_entry.id   AF-A0A8D9F003-F1
#
_cell.length_a   1.000
_cell.length_b   1.000
_cell.length_c   1.000
_cell.angle_alpha   90.00
_cell.angle_beta   90.00
_cell.angle_gamma   90.00
#
_symmetry.space_group_name_H-M   'P 1'
#
loop_
_entity.id
_entity.type
_entity.pdbx_description
1 polymer ?
#
loop_
_entity_poly.entity_id
_entity_poly.type
_entity_poly.pdbx_seq_one_letter_code
_entity_poly.pdbx_strand_id
1 'polypeptide(L)'
;MTFPNVQNLRLWTNEEFLNLLDEDFHHSATPLSIIPNFNFITGVPLDYLHAVCLGVTRSIINTWVGSQRTHQCKLPASVIILLSNKLTSLSSYIPCEFNRKPRSFVEVKRWKGTEFRQFLLYTGPVILQESIRALNKGAEIYSHFLCLFIPMFILLNPNLCHKYQNYARDLLVHFVRKTKSLYGEKYLTHNFHCLLHIADDVSTFGPLDNCSPFKFENYLQTFKKHIRKGSKPLQQVVKRITEQMETSLHEFKDSNLGSNIYHFGQHCNGPMLNLCDPFRQYT
;
A
#
# COMPACT_ATOMS: atom_id res chain seq x y z
N MET A 1 20.62 3.14 -7.43
CA MET A 1 20.63 4.33 -8.32
C MET A 1 19.96 5.49 -7.58
N THR A 2 20.53 6.68 -7.66
CA THR A 2 20.00 7.92 -7.07
C THR A 2 19.61 8.90 -8.18
N PHE A 3 18.59 9.71 -7.94
CA PHE A 3 18.01 10.70 -8.85
C PHE A 3 18.17 12.09 -8.22
N PRO A 4 19.40 12.64 -8.20
CA PRO A 4 19.70 13.87 -7.46
C PRO A 4 19.12 15.14 -8.09
N ASN A 5 18.77 15.08 -9.38
CA ASN A 5 18.16 16.20 -10.08
C ASN A 5 16.65 16.26 -9.81
N VAL A 6 16.17 17.44 -9.46
CA VAL A 6 14.79 17.74 -9.06
C VAL A 6 14.24 18.99 -9.76
N GLN A 7 14.98 19.53 -10.73
CA GLN A 7 14.63 20.73 -11.48
C GLN A 7 14.90 20.50 -12.96
N ASN A 8 14.12 21.16 -13.82
CA ASN A 8 14.27 21.11 -15.28
C ASN A 8 14.37 19.66 -15.79
N LEU A 9 13.53 18.79 -15.25
CA LEU A 9 13.44 17.40 -15.69
C LEU A 9 12.88 17.39 -17.11
N ARG A 10 13.55 16.68 -18.02
CA ARG A 10 12.98 16.37 -19.33
C ARG A 10 11.82 15.39 -19.09
N LEU A 11 10.61 15.82 -19.45
CA LEU A 11 9.45 14.96 -19.48
C LEU A 11 9.35 14.31 -20.86
N TRP A 12 9.07 13.01 -20.88
CA TRP A 12 8.80 12.27 -22.10
C TRP A 12 7.35 12.46 -22.51
N THR A 13 7.12 12.55 -23.81
CA THR A 13 5.78 12.54 -24.41
C THR A 13 5.41 11.14 -24.89
N ASN A 14 4.10 10.93 -25.08
CA ASN A 14 3.61 9.66 -25.60
C ASN A 14 4.14 9.35 -27.01
N GLU A 15 4.29 10.39 -27.84
CA GLU A 15 4.84 10.26 -29.19
C GLU A 15 6.33 9.86 -29.15
N GLU A 16 7.13 10.51 -28.30
CA GLU A 16 8.54 10.13 -28.14
C GLU A 16 8.70 8.68 -27.64
N PHE A 17 7.80 8.21 -26.75
CA PHE A 17 7.78 6.82 -26.30
C PHE A 17 7.44 5.85 -27.45
N LEU A 18 6.39 6.14 -28.23
CA LEU A 18 5.99 5.31 -29.37
C LEU A 18 7.06 5.27 -30.48
N ASN A 19 7.78 6.37 -30.66
CA ASN A 19 8.89 6.48 -31.61
C ASN A 19 10.22 5.92 -31.06
N LEU A 20 10.22 5.34 -29.84
CA LEU A 20 11.37 4.70 -29.21
C LEU A 20 12.60 5.61 -29.08
N LEU A 21 12.40 6.91 -28.81
CA LEU A 21 13.50 7.90 -28.78
C LEU A 21 14.42 7.79 -27.55
N ASP A 22 14.06 7.01 -26.53
CA ASP A 22 14.92 6.65 -25.39
C ASP A 22 15.76 5.41 -25.71
N GLU A 23 16.90 5.57 -26.39
CA GLU A 23 17.77 4.47 -26.81
C GLU A 23 18.34 3.65 -25.63
N ASP A 24 18.46 4.25 -24.44
CA ASP A 24 19.00 3.60 -23.25
C ASP A 24 18.03 2.59 -22.64
N PHE A 25 16.71 2.83 -22.75
CA PHE A 25 15.67 2.06 -22.08
C PHE A 25 14.69 1.36 -23.03
N HIS A 26 14.57 1.78 -24.29
CA HIS A 26 13.73 1.13 -25.28
C HIS A 26 14.48 0.07 -26.07
N HIS A 27 14.19 -1.21 -25.78
CA HIS A 27 14.78 -2.33 -26.51
C HIS A 27 13.97 -2.77 -27.73
N SER A 28 12.64 -2.65 -27.68
CA SER A 28 11.73 -3.03 -28.76
C SER A 28 10.33 -2.47 -28.52
N ALA A 29 9.49 -2.47 -29.56
CA ALA A 29 8.08 -2.11 -29.44
C ALA A 29 7.33 -3.09 -28.52
N THR A 30 6.54 -2.54 -27.60
CA THR A 30 5.69 -3.34 -26.69
C THR A 30 4.36 -3.70 -27.36
N PRO A 31 3.79 -4.91 -27.15
CA PRO A 31 2.45 -5.26 -27.60
C PRO A 31 1.35 -4.30 -27.08
N LEU A 32 1.62 -3.59 -25.97
CA LEU A 32 0.71 -2.58 -25.43
C LEU A 32 0.51 -1.41 -26.39
N SER A 33 1.41 -1.18 -27.35
CA SER A 33 1.32 -0.08 -28.33
C SER A 33 0.15 -0.26 -29.30
N ILE A 34 -0.38 -1.48 -29.41
CA ILE A 34 -1.52 -1.83 -30.26
C ILE A 34 -2.85 -1.42 -29.60
N ILE A 35 -2.85 -1.17 -28.28
CA ILE A 35 -4.08 -0.82 -27.54
C ILE A 35 -4.53 0.59 -27.98
N PRO A 36 -5.72 0.73 -28.60
CA PRO A 36 -6.20 2.03 -29.05
C PRO A 36 -6.31 3.01 -27.89
N ASN A 37 -5.84 4.24 -28.10
CA ASN A 37 -5.91 5.35 -27.14
C ASN A 37 -5.18 5.10 -25.80
N PHE A 38 -4.29 4.12 -25.72
CA PHE A 38 -3.45 3.93 -24.53
C PHE A 38 -2.29 4.95 -24.54
N ASN A 39 -2.24 5.80 -23.52
CA ASN A 39 -1.15 6.75 -23.33
C ASN A 39 -0.11 6.15 -22.39
N PHE A 40 1.13 5.98 -22.84
CA PHE A 40 2.21 5.38 -22.05
C PHE A 40 2.74 6.25 -20.92
N ILE A 41 2.52 7.56 -21.00
CA ILE A 41 2.97 8.51 -19.99
C ILE A 41 1.92 8.67 -18.90
N THR A 42 0.65 8.84 -19.28
CA THR A 42 -0.44 9.13 -18.33
C THR A 42 -1.36 7.94 -18.05
N GLY A 43 -1.27 6.86 -18.83
CA GLY A 43 -2.11 5.68 -18.70
C GLY A 43 -1.58 4.64 -17.71
N VAL A 44 -0.37 4.84 -17.18
CA VAL A 44 0.22 3.99 -16.13
C VAL A 44 0.40 4.83 -14.86
N PRO A 45 -0.45 4.65 -13.83
CA PRO A 45 -0.37 5.44 -12.61
C PRO A 45 0.87 5.07 -11.79
N LEU A 46 1.40 6.05 -11.05
CA LEU A 46 2.37 5.79 -10.02
C LEU A 46 1.72 5.14 -8.81
N ASP A 47 2.41 4.11 -8.33
CA ASP A 47 1.92 3.29 -7.24
C ASP A 47 2.13 3.96 -5.87
N TYR A 48 1.05 4.51 -5.30
CA TYR A 48 1.05 5.09 -3.95
C TYR A 48 1.50 4.12 -2.84
N LEU A 49 1.13 2.84 -2.91
CA LEU A 49 1.52 1.85 -1.89
C LEU A 49 3.03 1.65 -1.91
N HIS A 50 3.60 1.41 -3.09
CA HIS A 50 5.02 1.08 -3.18
C HIS A 50 5.93 2.31 -3.17
N ALA A 51 5.58 3.37 -3.91
CA ALA A 51 6.38 4.58 -3.94
C ALA A 51 6.32 5.33 -2.60
N VAL A 52 5.13 5.54 -2.04
CA VAL A 52 4.95 6.41 -0.87
C VAL A 52 4.99 5.63 0.44
N CYS A 53 4.11 4.63 0.61
CA CYS A 53 4.01 3.93 1.91
C CYS A 53 5.24 3.05 2.17
N LEU A 54 5.52 2.10 1.28
CA LEU A 54 6.63 1.14 1.43
C LEU A 54 7.98 1.70 0.97
N GLY A 55 7.97 2.78 0.21
CA GLY A 55 9.16 3.47 -0.30
C GLY A 55 9.59 4.63 0.59
N VAL A 56 9.03 5.80 0.35
CA VAL A 56 9.42 7.06 1.00
C VAL A 56 9.20 7.02 2.52
N THR A 57 7.97 6.72 2.96
CA THR A 57 7.58 6.75 4.38
C THR A 57 8.42 5.75 5.18
N ARG A 58 8.53 4.51 4.66
CA ARG A 58 9.39 3.48 5.26
C ARG A 58 10.85 3.91 5.34
N SER A 59 11.40 4.52 4.28
CA SER A 59 12.80 4.97 4.26
C SER A 59 13.09 6.01 5.34
N ILE A 60 12.19 6.99 5.48
CA ILE A 60 12.31 8.05 6.48
C ILE A 60 12.21 7.49 7.90
N ILE A 61 11.18 6.69 8.19
CA ILE A 61 11.01 6.12 9.53
C ILE A 61 12.18 5.20 9.90
N ASN A 62 12.64 4.36 8.96
CA ASN A 62 13.82 3.51 9.18
C ASN A 62 15.06 4.32 9.55
N THR A 63 15.20 5.52 8.98
CA THR A 63 16.31 6.43 9.30
C THR A 63 16.18 6.98 10.71
N TRP A 64 14.98 7.40 11.10
CA TRP A 64 14.71 7.88 12.46
C TRP A 64 15.00 6.82 13.52
N VAL A 65 14.63 5.56 13.26
CA VAL A 65 14.85 4.45 14.22
C VAL A 65 16.28 3.89 14.19
N GLY A 66 17.15 4.41 13.32
CA GLY A 66 18.57 4.08 13.31
C GLY A 66 18.95 2.85 12.47
N SER A 67 18.30 2.63 11.32
CA SER A 67 18.82 1.70 10.30
C SER A 67 20.27 2.04 9.89
N GLN A 68 20.64 3.32 10.00
CA GLN A 68 22.01 3.82 9.91
C GLN A 68 22.41 4.41 11.27
N ARG A 69 23.35 3.77 11.98
CA ARG A 69 23.64 4.08 13.40
C ARG A 69 24.06 5.53 13.66
N THR A 70 24.70 6.16 12.70
CA THR A 70 25.33 7.50 12.78
C THR A 70 24.60 8.58 11.97
N HIS A 71 23.41 8.29 11.44
CA HIS A 71 22.69 9.27 10.63
C HIS A 71 22.21 10.45 11.48
N GLN A 72 22.38 11.68 10.97
CA GLN A 72 22.09 12.91 11.71
C GLN A 72 20.60 13.10 12.09
N CYS A 73 19.68 12.50 11.32
CA CYS A 73 18.25 12.50 11.62
C CYS A 73 17.79 11.30 12.45
N LYS A 74 18.71 10.47 12.96
CA LYS A 74 18.36 9.40 13.88
C LYS A 74 17.87 9.99 15.19
N LEU A 75 16.73 9.52 15.67
CA LEU A 75 16.17 9.96 16.93
C LEU A 75 16.89 9.30 18.13
N PRO A 76 16.97 9.97 19.28
CA PRO A 76 17.46 9.35 20.51
C PRO A 76 16.64 8.10 20.87
N ALA A 77 17.30 7.10 21.47
CA ALA A 77 16.64 5.86 21.88
C ALA A 77 15.45 6.10 22.83
N SER A 78 15.59 7.04 23.78
CA SER A 78 14.51 7.44 24.70
C SER A 78 13.29 7.97 23.95
N VAL A 79 13.50 8.74 22.89
CA VAL A 79 12.44 9.30 22.04
C VAL A 79 11.78 8.20 21.21
N ILE A 80 12.54 7.25 20.68
CA ILE A 80 11.98 6.09 19.95
C ILE A 80 11.10 5.24 20.88
N ILE A 81 11.52 5.03 22.13
CA ILE A 81 10.74 4.33 23.15
C ILE A 81 9.46 5.11 23.46
N LEU A 82 9.57 6.42 23.70
CA LEU A 82 8.42 7.31 23.93
C LEU A 82 7.40 7.21 22.80
N LEU A 83 7.85 7.36 21.55
CA LEU A 83 6.98 7.28 20.38
C LEU A 83 6.36 5.88 20.21
N SER A 84 7.10 4.83 20.52
CA SER A 84 6.58 3.45 20.49
C SER A 84 5.48 3.22 21.52
N ASN A 85 5.63 3.79 22.72
CA ASN A 85 4.61 3.74 23.76
C ASN A 85 3.37 4.55 23.35
N LYS A 86 3.55 5.75 22.78
CA LYS A 86 2.45 6.56 22.24
C LYS A 86 1.70 5.79 21.14
N LEU A 87 2.39 5.18 20.17
CA LEU A 87 1.75 4.35 19.13
C LEU A 87 0.94 3.21 19.72
N THR A 88 1.52 2.43 20.64
CA THR A 88 0.83 1.30 21.27
C THR A 88 -0.38 1.77 22.09
N SER A 89 -0.29 2.92 22.76
CA SER A 89 -1.43 3.49 23.51
C SER A 89 -2.58 3.95 22.60
N LEU A 90 -2.28 4.33 21.35
CA LEU A 90 -3.31 4.72 20.38
C LEU A 90 -4.11 3.53 19.87
N SER A 91 -3.60 2.30 20.01
CA SER A 91 -4.23 1.09 19.43
C SER A 91 -5.66 0.85 19.91
N SER A 92 -6.00 1.23 21.14
CA SER A 92 -7.37 1.14 21.68
C SER A 92 -8.34 2.13 21.05
N TYR A 93 -7.84 3.22 20.45
CA TYR A 93 -8.63 4.29 19.84
C TYR A 93 -8.71 4.17 18.32
N ILE A 94 -8.05 3.16 17.73
CA ILE A 94 -8.12 2.93 16.29
C ILE A 94 -9.42 2.20 15.96
N PRO A 95 -10.22 2.69 14.99
CA PRO A 95 -11.46 2.04 14.55
C PRO A 95 -11.25 0.64 13.94
N CYS A 96 -12.33 -0.11 13.73
CA CYS A 96 -12.28 -1.48 13.17
C CYS A 96 -11.99 -1.48 11.66
N GLU A 97 -12.25 -0.38 10.97
CA GLU A 97 -11.97 -0.16 9.55
C GLU A 97 -10.47 -0.24 9.24
N PHE A 98 -9.62 0.04 10.22
CA PHE A 98 -8.18 -0.20 10.12
C PHE A 98 -7.89 -1.67 10.44
N ASN A 99 -7.60 -2.44 9.40
CA ASN A 99 -7.24 -3.87 9.49
C ASN A 99 -6.01 -4.15 10.39
N ARG A 100 -5.17 -3.14 10.67
CA ARG A 100 -4.03 -3.26 11.58
C ARG A 100 -4.04 -2.13 12.60
N LYS A 101 -3.72 -2.49 13.84
CA LYS A 101 -3.48 -1.51 14.91
C LYS A 101 -2.02 -1.03 14.85
N PRO A 102 -1.74 0.21 15.28
CA PRO A 102 -0.40 0.74 15.40
C PRO A 102 0.48 -0.18 16.25
N ARG A 103 1.71 -0.39 15.81
CA ARG A 103 2.71 -1.17 16.53
C ARG A 103 3.88 -0.30 16.92
N SER A 104 4.70 -0.83 17.82
CA SER A 104 5.95 -0.19 18.23
C SER A 104 6.90 0.02 17.04
N PHE A 105 7.72 1.07 17.11
CA PHE A 105 8.78 1.30 16.13
C PHE A 105 9.86 0.20 16.15
N VAL A 106 9.96 -0.57 17.24
CA VAL A 106 10.82 -1.76 17.31
C VAL A 106 10.45 -2.78 16.20
N GLU A 107 9.18 -2.82 15.82
CA GLU A 107 8.66 -3.74 14.80
C GLU A 107 8.63 -3.13 13.39
N VAL A 108 9.14 -1.91 13.17
CA VAL A 108 8.98 -1.18 11.89
C VAL A 108 9.47 -1.96 10.68
N LYS A 109 10.49 -2.82 10.85
CA LYS A 109 10.98 -3.71 9.78
C LYS A 109 9.92 -4.68 9.26
N ARG A 110 8.94 -5.04 10.12
CA ARG A 110 7.82 -5.96 9.86
C ARG A 110 6.51 -5.23 9.56
N TRP A 111 6.50 -3.89 9.53
CA TRP A 111 5.31 -3.14 9.16
C TRP A 111 4.93 -3.40 7.70
N LYS A 112 3.62 -3.46 7.46
CA LYS A 112 3.02 -3.57 6.12
C LYS A 112 2.63 -2.18 5.60
N GLY A 113 2.32 -2.10 4.30
CA GLY A 113 1.95 -0.84 3.66
C GLY A 113 0.80 -0.10 4.36
N THR A 114 -0.19 -0.85 4.88
CA THR A 114 -1.32 -0.26 5.62
C THR A 114 -0.90 0.42 6.93
N GLU A 115 0.16 -0.07 7.59
CA GLU A 115 0.67 0.53 8.83
C GLU A 115 1.49 1.78 8.53
N PHE A 116 2.29 1.77 7.45
CA PHE A 116 2.95 2.99 6.98
C PHE A 116 1.94 4.05 6.53
N ARG A 117 0.86 3.65 5.85
CA ARG A 117 -0.25 4.55 5.50
C ARG A 117 -0.92 5.13 6.75
N GLN A 118 -1.25 4.28 7.72
CA GLN A 118 -1.86 4.71 8.98
C GLN A 118 -0.95 5.70 9.73
N PHE A 119 0.35 5.43 9.77
CA PHE A 119 1.33 6.33 10.34
C PHE A 119 1.37 7.67 9.60
N LEU A 120 1.48 7.63 8.27
CA LEU A 120 1.59 8.84 7.46
C LEU A 120 0.37 9.75 7.62
N LEU A 121 -0.84 9.20 7.55
CA LEU A 121 -2.07 9.97 7.41
C LEU A 121 -2.81 10.24 8.73
N TYR A 122 -2.49 9.52 9.81
CA TYR A 122 -3.27 9.60 11.06
C TYR A 122 -2.40 9.74 12.30
N THR A 123 -1.59 8.73 12.63
CA THR A 123 -0.91 8.71 13.94
C THR A 123 0.37 9.55 13.97
N GLY A 124 1.13 9.58 12.88
CA GLY A 124 2.39 10.31 12.74
C GLY A 124 2.28 11.81 12.98
N PRO A 125 1.34 12.54 12.34
CA PRO A 125 1.18 13.99 12.53
C PRO A 125 0.99 14.39 14.00
N VAL A 126 0.30 13.56 14.77
CA VAL A 126 0.00 13.81 16.19
C VAL A 126 1.19 13.47 17.07
N ILE A 127 1.70 12.23 16.99
CA ILE A 127 2.72 11.78 17.96
C ILE A 127 4.08 12.46 17.75
N LEU A 128 4.41 12.86 16.52
CA LEU A 128 5.69 13.51 16.21
C LEU A 128 5.68 14.96 16.72
N GLN A 129 4.56 15.69 16.57
CA GLN A 129 4.48 17.12 16.91
C GLN A 129 4.97 17.41 18.32
N GLU A 130 4.47 16.66 19.30
CA GLU A 130 4.80 16.86 20.70
C GLU A 130 6.16 16.25 21.07
N SER A 131 6.51 15.12 20.46
CA SER A 131 7.59 14.26 20.97
C SER A 131 8.96 14.57 20.38
N ILE A 132 9.02 15.16 19.18
CA ILE A 132 10.30 15.44 18.52
C ILE A 132 10.59 16.94 18.36
N ARG A 133 9.60 17.83 18.44
CA ARG A 133 9.79 19.26 18.10
C ARG A 133 10.84 19.97 18.96
N ALA A 134 10.98 19.59 20.23
CA ALA A 134 11.96 20.16 21.16
C ALA A 134 13.39 19.60 20.98
N LEU A 135 13.58 18.58 20.15
CA LEU A 135 14.90 18.00 19.87
C LEU A 135 15.68 18.86 18.88
N ASN A 136 17.01 18.74 18.90
CA ASN A 136 17.85 19.30 17.85
C ASN A 136 17.41 18.76 16.47
N LYS A 137 17.20 19.66 15.49
CA LYS A 137 16.59 19.39 14.17
C LYS A 137 15.17 18.80 14.19
N GLY A 138 14.56 18.62 15.35
CA GLY A 138 13.25 18.00 15.49
C GLY A 138 12.13 18.78 14.82
N ALA A 139 12.16 20.11 14.92
CA ALA A 139 11.24 20.99 14.20
C ALA A 139 11.37 20.88 12.67
N GLU A 140 12.60 20.75 12.16
CA GLU A 140 12.87 20.54 10.72
C GLU A 140 12.36 19.18 10.26
N ILE A 141 12.62 18.11 11.03
CA ILE A 141 12.13 16.75 10.74
C ILE A 141 10.60 16.74 10.72
N TYR A 142 9.95 17.36 11.70
CA TYR A 142 8.49 17.42 11.76
C TYR A 142 7.90 18.22 10.59
N SER A 143 8.46 19.41 10.30
CA SER A 143 8.01 20.23 9.16
C SER A 143 8.20 19.52 7.83
N HIS A 144 9.32 18.80 7.67
CA HIS A 144 9.58 17.95 6.50
C HIS A 144 8.58 16.80 6.40
N PHE A 145 8.25 16.13 7.51
CA PHE A 145 7.20 15.11 7.53
C PHE A 145 5.83 15.67 7.12
N LEU A 146 5.48 16.88 7.59
CA LEU A 146 4.23 17.54 7.18
C LEU A 146 4.19 17.83 5.67
N CYS A 147 5.33 18.12 5.04
CA CYS A 147 5.43 18.27 3.59
C CYS A 147 5.19 16.96 2.81
N LEU A 148 5.14 15.80 3.47
CA LEU A 148 4.67 14.54 2.88
C LEU A 148 3.22 14.23 3.29
N PHE A 149 2.88 14.45 4.55
CA PHE A 149 1.54 14.20 5.09
C PHE A 149 0.47 15.01 4.36
N ILE A 150 0.64 16.34 4.28
CA ILE A 150 -0.35 17.26 3.72
C ILE A 150 -0.67 16.94 2.25
N PRO A 151 0.32 16.83 1.32
CA PRO A 151 0.00 16.52 -0.06
C PRO A 151 -0.64 15.13 -0.21
N MET A 152 -0.21 14.13 0.57
CA MET A 152 -0.84 12.80 0.50
C MET A 152 -2.28 12.83 1.01
N PHE A 153 -2.56 13.59 2.08
CA PHE A 153 -3.92 13.81 2.56
C PHE A 153 -4.79 14.48 1.49
N ILE A 154 -4.26 15.47 0.77
CA ILE A 154 -4.95 16.14 -0.34
C ILE A 154 -5.23 15.17 -1.49
N LEU A 155 -4.20 14.50 -2.00
CA LEU A 155 -4.27 13.67 -3.21
C LEU A 155 -5.10 12.39 -3.02
N LEU A 156 -5.27 11.94 -1.78
CA LEU A 156 -6.14 10.80 -1.43
C LEU A 156 -7.60 11.20 -1.15
N ASN A 157 -7.89 12.49 -1.00
CA ASN A 157 -9.23 12.96 -0.66
C ASN A 157 -10.01 13.39 -1.92
N PRO A 158 -11.14 12.74 -2.25
CA PRO A 158 -11.96 13.07 -3.43
C PRO A 158 -12.37 14.54 -3.54
N ASN A 159 -12.56 15.22 -2.42
CA ASN A 159 -13.01 16.61 -2.38
C ASN A 159 -11.85 17.62 -2.51
N LEU A 160 -10.61 17.17 -2.27
CA LEU A 160 -9.44 18.05 -2.22
C LEU A 160 -8.48 17.81 -3.39
N CYS A 161 -8.41 16.59 -3.91
CA CYS A 161 -7.35 16.16 -4.82
C CYS A 161 -7.26 17.03 -6.07
N HIS A 162 -8.39 17.36 -6.70
CA HIS A 162 -8.44 18.25 -7.86
C HIS A 162 -8.26 19.72 -7.46
N LYS A 163 -8.91 20.16 -6.37
CA LYS A 163 -8.91 21.57 -5.94
C LYS A 163 -7.53 22.06 -5.53
N TYR A 164 -6.75 21.21 -4.88
CA TYR A 164 -5.44 21.55 -4.32
C TYR A 164 -4.29 20.75 -4.95
N GLN A 165 -4.49 20.19 -6.15
CA GLN A 165 -3.50 19.37 -6.85
C GLN A 165 -2.16 20.10 -7.00
N ASN A 166 -2.19 21.35 -7.45
CA ASN A 166 -0.98 22.16 -7.65
C ASN A 166 -0.25 22.44 -6.34
N TYR A 167 -1.00 22.76 -5.28
CA TYR A 167 -0.42 22.96 -3.96
C TYR A 167 0.23 21.68 -3.42
N ALA A 168 -0.42 20.52 -3.61
CA ALA A 168 0.16 19.24 -3.25
C ALA A 168 1.45 18.95 -4.04
N ARG A 169 1.50 19.26 -5.34
CA ARG A 169 2.70 19.14 -6.17
C ARG A 169 3.84 19.99 -5.62
N ASP A 170 3.59 21.25 -5.31
CA ASP A 170 4.60 22.18 -4.78
C ASP A 170 5.17 21.69 -3.44
N LEU A 171 4.32 21.16 -2.56
CA LEU A 171 4.75 20.56 -1.29
C LEU A 171 5.63 19.33 -1.51
N LEU A 172 5.31 18.46 -2.46
CA LEU A 172 6.12 17.28 -2.79
C LEU A 172 7.46 17.67 -3.40
N VAL A 173 7.49 18.65 -4.31
CA VAL A 173 8.73 19.20 -4.85
C VAL A 173 9.61 19.78 -3.73
N HIS A 174 9.00 20.53 -2.80
CA HIS A 174 9.70 21.05 -1.63
C HIS A 174 10.24 19.92 -0.74
N PHE A 175 9.43 18.89 -0.48
CA PHE A 175 9.80 17.72 0.30
C PHE A 175 11.01 16.99 -0.29
N VAL A 176 11.03 16.75 -1.60
CA VAL A 176 12.14 16.06 -2.28
C VAL A 176 13.41 16.91 -2.21
N ARG A 177 13.32 18.23 -2.48
CA ARG A 177 14.44 19.17 -2.34
C ARG A 177 15.03 19.17 -0.92
N LYS A 178 14.17 19.25 0.09
CA LYS A 178 14.60 19.23 1.51
C LYS A 178 15.13 17.88 1.96
N THR A 179 14.67 16.78 1.34
CA THR A 179 15.23 15.45 1.62
C THR A 179 16.73 15.42 1.36
N LYS A 180 17.20 16.03 0.25
CA LYS A 180 18.62 16.10 -0.10
C LYS A 180 19.44 16.76 1.01
N SER A 181 19.02 17.91 1.51
CA SER A 181 19.74 18.64 2.56
C SER A 181 19.62 17.99 3.94
N LEU A 182 18.45 17.42 4.25
CA LEU A 182 18.15 16.91 5.59
C LEU A 182 18.67 15.48 5.80
N TYR A 183 18.53 14.60 4.82
CA TYR A 183 18.92 13.18 4.91
C TYR A 183 20.14 12.84 4.03
N GLY A 184 20.47 13.67 3.06
CA GLY A 184 21.56 13.43 2.12
C GLY A 184 21.08 12.88 0.78
N GLU A 185 21.89 13.08 -0.24
CA GLU A 185 21.58 12.78 -1.64
C GLU A 185 21.25 11.32 -1.91
N LYS A 186 21.85 10.39 -1.15
CA LYS A 186 21.59 8.94 -1.24
C LYS A 186 20.12 8.55 -1.00
N TYR A 187 19.33 9.42 -0.39
CA TYR A 187 17.91 9.19 -0.13
C TYR A 187 17.03 9.47 -1.35
N LEU A 188 17.52 10.21 -2.34
CA LEU A 188 16.79 10.51 -3.57
C LEU A 188 16.78 9.29 -4.49
N THR A 189 16.10 8.22 -4.08
CA THR A 189 15.91 7.02 -4.88
C THR A 189 14.74 7.20 -5.85
N HIS A 190 14.49 6.19 -6.70
CA HIS A 190 13.34 6.19 -7.61
C HIS A 190 12.02 6.55 -6.92
N ASN A 191 11.74 5.96 -5.75
CA ASN A 191 10.51 6.23 -5.00
C ASN A 191 10.36 7.71 -4.57
N PHE A 192 11.45 8.40 -4.26
CA PHE A 192 11.42 9.84 -3.96
C PHE A 192 11.23 10.66 -5.23
N HIS A 193 11.82 10.23 -6.35
CA HIS A 193 11.63 10.87 -7.64
C HIS A 193 10.17 10.79 -8.11
N CYS A 194 9.49 9.65 -7.90
CA CYS A 194 8.08 9.48 -8.23
C CYS A 194 7.18 10.54 -7.56
N LEU A 195 7.56 11.09 -6.40
CA LEU A 195 6.78 12.15 -5.75
C LEU A 195 6.68 13.44 -6.56
N LEU A 196 7.62 13.67 -7.49
CA LEU A 196 7.59 14.85 -8.37
C LEU A 196 6.44 14.79 -9.38
N HIS A 197 5.94 13.59 -9.68
CA HIS A 197 4.97 13.34 -10.74
C HIS A 197 3.66 12.72 -10.22
N ILE A 198 3.62 12.15 -9.01
CA ILE A 198 2.42 11.47 -8.47
C ILE A 198 1.18 12.37 -8.35
N ALA A 199 1.35 13.69 -8.29
CA ALA A 199 0.24 14.63 -8.30
C ALA A 199 -0.47 14.68 -9.66
N ASP A 200 0.21 14.31 -10.76
CA ASP A 200 -0.33 14.34 -12.11
C ASP A 200 -1.33 13.20 -12.35
N ASP A 201 -1.16 12.07 -11.66
CA ASP A 201 -2.09 10.93 -11.71
C ASP A 201 -3.52 11.30 -11.30
N VAL A 202 -3.69 12.32 -10.45
CA VAL A 202 -5.01 12.78 -10.04
C VAL A 202 -5.84 13.28 -11.22
N SER A 203 -5.19 13.88 -12.22
CA SER A 203 -5.89 14.37 -13.41
C SER A 203 -6.49 13.24 -14.25
N THR A 204 -5.87 12.05 -14.24
CA THR A 204 -6.31 10.89 -15.03
C THR A 204 -7.17 9.92 -14.23
N PHE A 205 -6.80 9.63 -12.99
CA PHE A 205 -7.38 8.53 -12.19
C PHE A 205 -8.23 9.02 -11.00
N GLY A 206 -8.24 10.33 -10.73
CA GLY A 206 -8.84 10.90 -9.54
C GLY A 206 -8.00 10.60 -8.29
N PRO A 207 -8.61 10.47 -7.10
CA PRO A 207 -7.87 10.18 -5.87
C PRO A 207 -6.93 8.99 -6.00
N LEU A 208 -5.74 9.07 -5.39
CA LEU A 208 -4.71 8.02 -5.54
C LEU A 208 -5.17 6.62 -5.06
N ASP A 209 -6.25 6.53 -4.26
CA ASP A 209 -6.85 5.25 -3.89
C ASP A 209 -7.53 4.51 -5.05
N ASN A 210 -7.91 5.22 -6.11
CA ASN A 210 -8.52 4.64 -7.30
C ASN A 210 -7.50 3.86 -8.14
N CYS A 211 -6.23 4.28 -8.11
CA CYS A 211 -5.15 3.64 -8.85
C CYS A 211 -4.15 2.90 -7.94
N SER A 212 -4.46 2.72 -6.65
CA SER A 212 -3.57 2.05 -5.72
C SER A 212 -3.68 0.52 -5.78
N PRO A 213 -2.55 -0.22 -5.69
CA PRO A 213 -2.57 -1.68 -5.71
C PRO A 213 -3.07 -2.32 -4.40
N PHE A 214 -3.44 -1.59 -3.34
CA PHE A 214 -3.84 -2.20 -2.06
C PHE A 214 -4.92 -3.29 -2.22
N LYS A 215 -5.94 -3.03 -3.03
CA LYS A 215 -7.02 -4.00 -3.33
C LYS A 215 -6.49 -5.18 -4.14
N PHE A 216 -5.65 -4.89 -5.14
CA PHE A 216 -5.05 -5.88 -6.03
C PHE A 216 -4.09 -6.82 -5.28
N GLU A 217 -3.22 -6.32 -4.41
CA GLU A 217 -2.31 -7.13 -3.60
C GLU A 217 -3.05 -8.07 -2.64
N ASN A 218 -4.13 -7.57 -2.03
CA ASN A 218 -4.98 -8.38 -1.17
C ASN A 218 -5.62 -9.51 -1.99
N TYR A 219 -6.22 -9.17 -3.13
CA TYR A 219 -6.84 -10.15 -4.01
C TYR A 219 -5.84 -11.14 -4.59
N LEU A 220 -4.61 -10.74 -4.92
CA LEU A 220 -3.55 -11.61 -5.43
C LEU A 220 -3.21 -12.77 -4.47
N GLN A 221 -3.45 -12.60 -3.17
CA GLN A 221 -3.31 -13.70 -2.21
C GLN A 221 -4.26 -14.86 -2.50
N THR A 222 -5.43 -14.60 -3.09
CA THR A 222 -6.38 -15.65 -3.49
C THR A 222 -5.77 -16.56 -4.56
N PHE A 223 -5.20 -15.97 -5.62
CA PHE A 223 -4.51 -16.72 -6.67
C PHE A 223 -3.29 -17.48 -6.12
N LYS A 224 -2.54 -16.88 -5.19
CA LYS A 224 -1.43 -17.57 -4.53
C LYS A 224 -1.89 -18.82 -3.75
N LYS A 225 -3.07 -18.78 -3.12
CA LYS A 225 -3.65 -19.95 -2.42
C LYS A 225 -4.13 -21.05 -3.39
N HIS A 226 -4.48 -20.69 -4.63
CA HIS A 226 -4.83 -21.67 -5.67
C HIS A 226 -3.62 -22.45 -6.18
N ILE A 227 -2.41 -21.91 -6.02
CA ILE A 227 -1.16 -22.55 -6.44
C ILE A 227 -0.64 -23.43 -5.29
N ARG A 228 -0.64 -24.76 -5.48
CA ARG A 228 -0.14 -25.72 -4.48
C ARG A 228 1.34 -26.06 -4.67
N LYS A 229 1.84 -26.02 -5.91
CA LYS A 229 3.23 -26.31 -6.28
C LYS A 229 3.72 -25.43 -7.42
N GLY A 230 5.03 -25.26 -7.57
CA GLY A 230 5.64 -24.39 -8.59
C GLY A 230 5.44 -24.84 -10.05
N SER A 231 4.96 -26.07 -10.29
CA SER A 231 4.72 -26.58 -11.64
C SER A 231 3.39 -26.12 -12.20
N LYS A 232 3.36 -25.55 -13.42
CA LYS A 232 2.13 -25.15 -14.14
C LYS A 232 1.21 -24.22 -13.32
N PRO A 233 1.72 -23.08 -12.79
CA PRO A 233 0.95 -22.20 -11.91
C PRO A 233 -0.28 -21.60 -12.60
N LEU A 234 -0.17 -21.21 -13.87
CA LEU A 234 -1.30 -20.68 -14.64
C LEU A 234 -2.42 -21.70 -14.76
N GLN A 235 -2.10 -22.94 -15.13
CA GLN A 235 -3.10 -24.01 -15.27
C GLN A 235 -3.76 -24.35 -13.92
N GLN A 236 -3.01 -24.29 -12.82
CA GLN A 236 -3.59 -24.49 -11.48
C GLN A 236 -4.63 -23.42 -11.14
N VAL A 237 -4.28 -22.14 -11.37
CA VAL A 237 -5.19 -21.01 -11.10
C VAL A 237 -6.42 -21.10 -12.00
N VAL A 238 -6.25 -21.27 -13.32
CA VAL A 238 -7.36 -21.35 -14.28
C VAL A 238 -8.32 -22.48 -13.90
N LYS A 239 -7.81 -23.71 -13.69
CA LYS A 239 -8.66 -24.84 -13.33
C LYS A 239 -9.44 -24.62 -12.03
N ARG A 240 -8.80 -24.01 -11.02
CA ARG A 240 -9.45 -23.73 -9.74
C ARG A 240 -10.53 -22.65 -9.86
N ILE A 241 -10.29 -21.62 -10.66
CA ILE A 241 -11.30 -20.58 -10.94
C ILE A 241 -12.47 -21.19 -11.71
N THR A 242 -12.23 -22.02 -12.72
CA THR A 242 -13.28 -22.73 -13.47
C THR A 242 -14.12 -23.62 -12.56
N GLU A 243 -13.48 -24.43 -11.70
CA GLU A 243 -14.15 -25.27 -10.69
C GLU A 243 -15.06 -24.43 -9.78
N GLN A 244 -14.57 -23.29 -9.29
CA GLN A 244 -15.35 -22.38 -8.45
C GLN A 244 -16.55 -21.78 -9.19
N MET A 245 -16.36 -21.33 -10.43
CA MET A 245 -17.44 -20.78 -11.26
C MET A 245 -18.53 -21.83 -11.51
N GLU A 246 -18.16 -23.07 -11.85
CA GLU A 246 -19.09 -24.17 -12.06
C GLU A 246 -19.85 -24.52 -10.77
N THR A 247 -19.17 -24.53 -9.62
CA THR A 247 -19.81 -24.85 -8.33
C THR A 247 -20.74 -23.74 -7.86
N SER A 248 -20.35 -22.46 -8.00
CA SER A 248 -21.19 -21.32 -7.62
C SER A 248 -22.44 -21.17 -8.51
N LEU A 249 -22.40 -21.64 -9.76
CA LEU A 249 -23.58 -21.75 -10.62
C LEU A 249 -24.56 -22.83 -10.14
N HIS A 250 -24.08 -23.81 -9.37
CA HIS A 250 -24.90 -24.88 -8.79
C HIS A 250 -25.47 -24.55 -7.40
N GLU A 251 -25.02 -23.48 -6.73
CA GLU A 251 -25.46 -23.13 -5.35
C GLU A 251 -26.84 -22.46 -5.25
N PHE A 252 -27.63 -22.32 -6.33
CA PHE A 252 -29.04 -21.93 -6.22
C PHE A 252 -29.97 -22.72 -7.15
N LYS A 253 -30.33 -23.93 -6.68
CA LYS A 253 -31.63 -24.59 -6.97
C LYS A 253 -32.17 -25.37 -5.76
N ASP A 254 -31.84 -25.00 -4.53
CA ASP A 254 -32.61 -25.46 -3.36
C ASP A 254 -33.67 -24.41 -2.99
N SER A 255 -34.67 -24.26 -3.85
CA SER A 255 -35.89 -23.53 -3.55
C SER A 255 -36.82 -24.27 -2.56
N ASN A 256 -36.34 -25.33 -1.89
CA ASN A 256 -37.13 -26.20 -1.02
C ASN A 256 -36.57 -26.41 0.40
N LEU A 257 -35.48 -25.76 0.82
CA LEU A 257 -35.18 -25.70 2.26
C LEU A 257 -35.95 -24.54 2.89
N GLY A 258 -37.23 -24.81 3.15
CA GLY A 258 -38.02 -24.02 4.08
C GLY A 258 -37.27 -23.91 5.41
N SER A 259 -37.34 -22.74 6.02
CA SER A 259 -36.57 -22.26 7.17
C SER A 259 -36.83 -22.98 8.50
N ASN A 260 -37.14 -24.27 8.50
CA ASN A 260 -37.28 -25.08 9.70
C ASN A 260 -36.67 -26.47 9.49
N ILE A 261 -35.42 -26.63 9.91
CA ILE A 261 -34.88 -27.97 10.18
C ILE A 261 -35.48 -28.39 11.52
N TYR A 262 -36.56 -29.18 11.46
CA TYR A 262 -37.13 -29.81 12.64
C TYR A 262 -36.43 -31.14 12.86
N HIS A 263 -35.77 -31.29 14.01
CA HIS A 263 -35.29 -32.60 14.43
C HIS A 263 -36.47 -33.45 14.91
N PHE A 264 -36.86 -34.45 14.14
CA PHE A 264 -38.03 -35.32 14.38
C PHE A 264 -37.73 -36.51 15.30
N GLY A 265 -36.48 -36.69 15.74
CA GLY A 265 -36.14 -37.62 16.80
C GLY A 265 -34.87 -38.43 16.55
N GLN A 266 -34.48 -39.20 17.56
CA GLN A 266 -33.29 -40.04 17.51
C GLN A 266 -33.54 -41.25 16.58
N HIS A 267 -32.62 -41.51 15.67
CA HIS A 267 -32.60 -42.73 14.85
C HIS A 267 -31.22 -43.41 14.88
N CYS A 268 -31.14 -44.61 14.28
CA CYS A 268 -29.92 -45.43 14.23
C CYS A 268 -29.58 -45.92 12.81
N ASN A 269 -30.30 -45.45 11.77
CA ASN A 269 -30.21 -46.00 10.41
C ASN A 269 -29.20 -45.29 9.48
N GLY A 270 -28.42 -44.33 9.99
CA GLY A 270 -27.35 -43.68 9.22
C GLY A 270 -26.07 -44.53 9.21
N PRO A 271 -25.28 -44.49 8.12
CA PRO A 271 -24.05 -45.26 8.01
C PRO A 271 -23.07 -44.88 9.14
N MET A 272 -22.67 -45.85 9.97
CA MET A 272 -21.70 -45.66 11.05
C MET A 272 -20.32 -46.19 10.64
N LEU A 273 -19.28 -45.46 10.98
CA LEU A 273 -17.90 -45.94 10.86
C LEU A 273 -17.63 -46.91 12.02
N ASN A 274 -17.09 -48.10 11.72
CA ASN A 274 -16.93 -49.26 12.62
C ASN A 274 -16.12 -49.03 13.93
N LEU A 275 -15.67 -47.80 14.20
CA LEU A 275 -14.82 -47.46 15.35
C LEU A 275 -15.39 -46.31 16.22
N CYS A 276 -16.63 -45.88 15.99
CA CYS A 276 -17.28 -44.88 16.82
C CYS A 276 -18.30 -45.53 17.76
N ASP A 277 -18.21 -45.17 19.06
CA ASP A 277 -19.27 -45.38 20.07
C ASP A 277 -20.63 -44.91 19.50
N PRO A 278 -21.77 -45.55 19.82
CA PRO A 278 -23.05 -45.28 19.15
C PRO A 278 -23.60 -43.93 19.61
N PHE A 279 -23.05 -42.85 19.07
CA PHE A 279 -23.58 -41.52 19.26
C PHE A 279 -24.95 -41.46 18.59
N ARG A 280 -25.93 -40.97 19.36
CA ARG A 280 -27.32 -40.79 18.97
C ARG A 280 -27.39 -39.95 17.69
N GLN A 281 -27.88 -40.53 16.60
CA GLN A 281 -28.14 -39.79 15.36
C GLN A 281 -29.52 -39.13 15.48
N TYR A 282 -29.67 -37.90 15.00
CA TYR A 282 -30.97 -37.22 14.96
C TYR A 282 -31.26 -36.81 13.52
N THR A 283 -32.46 -37.11 13.03
CA THR A 283 -33.08 -36.44 11.87
C THR A 283 -33.63 -35.13 12.35
#